data_AF-A0A1Z5KYQ7-F1
#
_entry.id   AF-A0A1Z5KYQ7-F1
#
_cell.length_a   1.000
_cell.length_b   1.000
_cell.length_c   1.000
_cell.angle_alpha   90.00
_cell.angle_beta   90.00
_cell.angle_gamma   90.00
#
_symmetry.space_group_name_H-M   'P 1'
#
loop_
_entity.id
_entity.type
_entity.pdbx_description
1 polymer ?
#
loop_
_entity_poly.entity_id
_entity_poly.type
_entity_poly.pdbx_seq_one_letter_code
_entity_poly.pdbx_strand_id
1 'polypeptide(L)'
;MQTDIGDLSIGILDIYGFEIFQNNGFEQFCINYVNEKLQQIFIELTLKAEQEEYVQEGIQWTPISYFDNKVVCDLIESKSPPGIMSVLDD
;
A
#
# COMPACT_ATOMS: atom_id res chain seq x y z
N MET A 1 27.21 20.14 23.80
CA MET A 1 25.93 19.51 23.39
C MET A 1 26.15 18.93 22.01
N GLN A 2 26.31 17.61 21.95
CA GLN A 2 26.49 16.87 20.71
C GLN A 2 25.07 16.58 20.20
N THR A 3 24.69 17.22 19.10
CA THR A 3 23.44 16.92 18.40
C THR A 3 23.63 15.61 17.66
N ASP A 4 23.00 14.53 18.14
CA ASP A 4 22.75 13.34 17.33
C ASP A 4 21.84 13.75 16.17
N ILE A 5 22.44 14.16 15.06
CA ILE A 5 21.77 14.19 13.77
C ILE A 5 21.73 12.71 13.38
N GLY A 6 20.62 12.03 13.67
CA GLY A 6 20.41 10.68 13.14
C GLY A 6 20.67 10.71 11.64
N ASP A 7 21.55 9.83 11.17
CA ASP A 7 21.99 9.83 9.77
C ASP A 7 20.78 9.78 8.84
N LEU A 8 20.61 10.83 8.02
CA LEU A 8 19.58 10.87 6.99
C LEU A 8 19.90 9.79 5.95
N SER A 9 18.92 8.94 5.63
CA SER A 9 19.07 7.87 4.64
C SER A 9 17.96 7.93 3.59
N ILE A 10 18.28 7.51 2.37
CA ILE A 10 17.35 7.36 1.25
C ILE A 10 17.32 5.87 0.89
N GLY A 11 16.13 5.27 0.96
CA GLY A 11 15.90 3.89 0.55
C GLY A 11 15.47 3.80 -0.90
N ILE A 12 16.02 2.84 -1.64
CA ILE A 12 15.57 2.47 -2.99
C ILE A 12 14.98 1.06 -2.89
N LEU A 13 13.74 0.90 -3.36
CA LEU A 13 13.04 -0.37 -3.39
C LEU A 13 13.06 -0.90 -4.84
N ASP A 14 13.72 -2.04 -5.05
CA ASP A 14 13.74 -2.78 -6.32
C ASP A 14 13.02 -4.12 -6.10
N ILE A 15 11.85 -4.27 -6.69
CA ILE A 15 10.95 -5.41 -6.48
C ILE A 15 10.24 -5.80 -7.79
N TYR A 16 9.69 -7.01 -7.81
CA TYR A 16 8.79 -7.43 -8.88
C TYR A 16 7.49 -6.62 -8.89
N GLY A 17 7.06 -6.21 -10.08
CA GLY A 17 5.73 -5.64 -10.31
C GLY A 17 4.63 -6.72 -10.27
N PHE A 18 3.38 -6.29 -10.39
CA PHE A 18 2.21 -7.18 -10.38
C PHE A 18 2.28 -8.21 -11.52
N GLU A 19 2.12 -9.50 -11.19
CA GLU A 19 2.23 -10.62 -12.13
C GLU A 19 0.87 -11.29 -12.37
N ILE A 20 0.57 -11.56 -13.65
CA ILE A 20 -0.65 -12.30 -14.05
C ILE A 20 -0.27 -13.32 -15.12
N PHE A 21 -0.25 -14.59 -14.74
CA PHE A 21 -0.01 -15.72 -15.64
C PHE A 21 -1.24 -16.61 -15.79
N GLN A 22 -1.18 -17.58 -16.71
CA GLN A 22 -2.23 -18.60 -16.86
C GLN A 22 -2.41 -19.43 -15.58
N ASN A 23 -1.30 -19.73 -14.89
CA ASN A 23 -1.29 -20.39 -13.59
C ASN A 23 -0.43 -19.55 -12.65
N ASN A 24 -1.01 -19.08 -11.54
CA ASN A 24 -0.32 -18.28 -10.53
C ASN A 24 -0.10 -19.15 -9.29
N GLY A 25 1.15 -19.27 -8.86
CA GLY A 25 1.54 -19.99 -7.65
C GLY A 25 1.40 -19.14 -6.40
N PHE A 26 1.88 -19.70 -5.28
CA PHE A 26 1.98 -18.97 -4.03
C PHE A 26 2.98 -17.81 -4.12
N GLU A 27 3.99 -17.92 -4.97
CA GLU A 27 4.98 -16.88 -5.23
C GLU A 27 4.32 -15.63 -5.86
N GLN A 28 3.51 -15.83 -6.90
CA GLN A 28 2.74 -14.73 -7.52
C GLN A 28 1.76 -14.11 -6.51
N PHE A 29 1.14 -14.94 -5.66
CA PHE A 29 0.28 -14.44 -4.60
C PHE A 29 1.02 -13.50 -3.63
N CYS A 30 2.22 -13.89 -3.18
CA CYS A 30 3.07 -13.04 -2.34
C CYS A 30 3.52 -11.76 -3.06
N ILE A 31 3.93 -11.85 -4.33
CA ILE A 31 4.33 -10.68 -5.14
C ILE A 31 3.17 -9.70 -5.27
N ASN A 32 2.00 -10.20 -5.66
CA ASN A 32 0.82 -9.38 -5.87
C ASN A 32 0.29 -8.77 -4.57
N TYR A 33 0.38 -9.50 -3.45
CA TYR A 33 0.06 -8.96 -2.13
C TYR A 33 0.95 -7.76 -1.76
N VAL A 34 2.28 -7.86 -1.99
CA VAL A 34 3.19 -6.73 -1.76
C VAL A 34 2.86 -5.55 -2.67
N ASN A 35 2.54 -5.80 -3.93
CA ASN A 35 2.12 -4.74 -4.87
C ASN A 35 0.82 -4.06 -4.41
N GLU A 36 -0.15 -4.82 -3.89
CA GLU A 36 -1.41 -4.28 -3.37
C GLU A 36 -1.16 -3.34 -2.16
N LYS A 37 -0.25 -3.74 -1.26
CA LYS A 37 0.20 -2.91 -0.13
C LYS A 37 0.87 -1.62 -0.58
N LEU A 38 1.73 -1.68 -1.60
CA LEU A 38 2.39 -0.49 -2.14
C LEU A 38 1.40 0.44 -2.82
N GLN A 39 0.41 -0.10 -3.54
CA GLN A 39 -0.66 0.68 -4.14
C GLN A 39 -1.50 1.39 -3.07
N GLN A 40 -1.83 0.70 -1.97
CA GLN A 40 -2.52 1.29 -0.82
C GLN A 40 -1.72 2.48 -0.25
N ILE A 41 -0.42 2.30 -0.02
CA ILE A 41 0.48 3.36 0.49
C ILE A 41 0.54 4.54 -0.48
N PHE A 42 0.64 4.29 -1.78
CA PHE A 42 0.68 5.33 -2.81
C PHE A 42 -0.59 6.18 -2.82
N ILE A 43 -1.75 5.53 -2.78
CA ILE A 43 -3.05 6.22 -2.75
C ILE A 43 -3.15 7.12 -1.50
N GLU A 44 -2.74 6.61 -0.33
CA GLU A 44 -2.80 7.36 0.91
C GLU A 44 -1.81 8.54 0.95
N LEU A 45 -0.57 8.34 0.53
CA LEU A 45 0.47 9.37 0.61
C LEU A 45 0.38 10.41 -0.50
N THR A 46 -0.11 10.05 -1.68
CA THR A 46 -0.16 10.96 -2.83
C THR A 46 -1.55 11.52 -2.99
N LEU A 47 -2.53 10.69 -3.37
CA LEU A 47 -3.85 11.18 -3.77
C LEU A 47 -4.62 11.80 -2.60
N LYS A 48 -4.67 11.12 -1.45
CA LYS A 48 -5.37 11.64 -0.28
C LYS A 48 -4.71 12.92 0.25
N ALA A 49 -3.38 12.94 0.34
CA ALA A 49 -2.63 14.12 0.77
C ALA A 49 -2.85 15.33 -0.16
N GLU A 50 -2.81 15.13 -1.48
CA GLU A 50 -3.07 16.21 -2.45
C GLU A 50 -4.50 16.76 -2.33
N GLN A 51 -5.49 15.89 -2.16
CA GLN A 51 -6.87 16.34 -1.98
C GLN A 51 -7.07 17.11 -0.67
N GLU A 52 -6.39 16.70 0.41
CA GLU A 52 -6.40 17.41 1.68
C GLU A 52 -5.75 18.79 1.54
N GLU A 53 -4.64 18.91 0.81
CA GLU A 53 -3.96 20.18 0.53
C GLU A 53 -4.86 21.14 -0.25
N TYR A 54 -5.53 20.67 -1.32
CA TYR A 54 -6.46 21.51 -2.10
C TYR A 54 -7.59 22.09 -1.23
N VAL A 55 -8.11 21.30 -0.28
CA VAL A 55 -9.13 21.75 0.66
C VAL A 55 -8.55 22.78 1.65
N GLN A 56 -7.35 22.57 2.15
CA GLN A 56 -6.67 23.50 3.06
C GLN A 56 -6.37 24.86 2.41
N GLU A 57 -5.95 24.86 1.14
CA GLU A 57 -5.69 26.07 0.38
C GLU A 57 -6.97 26.77 -0.13
N GLY A 58 -8.15 26.15 0.06
CA GLY A 58 -9.43 26.71 -0.39
C GLY A 58 -9.59 26.70 -1.92
N ILE A 59 -8.84 25.84 -2.62
CA ILE A 59 -8.90 25.71 -4.07
C ILE A 59 -10.19 24.97 -4.44
N GLN A 60 -10.92 25.51 -5.42
CA GLN A 60 -12.09 24.83 -5.98
C GLN A 60 -11.62 23.55 -6.69
N TRP A 61 -11.85 22.41 -6.05
CA TRP A 61 -11.45 21.10 -6.53
C TRP A 61 -12.65 20.14 -6.55
N THR A 62 -12.66 19.21 -7.50
CA THR A 62 -13.63 18.11 -7.54
C THR A 62 -12.93 16.85 -7.05
N PRO A 63 -13.29 16.30 -5.88
CA PRO A 63 -12.66 15.09 -5.36
C PRO A 63 -12.72 13.94 -6.36
N ILE A 64 -11.59 13.27 -6.53
CA ILE A 64 -11.47 12.06 -7.34
C ILE A 64 -11.83 10.88 -6.43
N SER A 65 -12.86 10.14 -6.82
CA SER A 65 -13.18 8.86 -6.18
C SER A 65 -12.13 7.82 -6.56
N TYR A 66 -11.58 7.14 -5.56
CA TYR A 66 -10.66 6.01 -5.74
C TYR A 66 -11.13 4.80 -4.95
N PHE A 67 -10.68 3.62 -5.34
CA PHE A 67 -10.92 2.39 -4.60
C PHE A 67 -9.86 2.23 -3.52
N ASP A 68 -10.27 1.97 -2.28
CA ASP A 68 -9.34 1.69 -1.20
C ASP A 68 -8.97 0.20 -1.20
N ASN A 69 -7.77 -0.09 -1.70
CA ASN A 69 -7.19 -1.42 -1.81
C ASN A 69 -6.97 -2.09 -0.45
N LYS A 70 -7.13 -1.37 0.67
CA LYS A 70 -7.07 -1.92 2.03
C LYS A 70 -7.94 -3.15 2.20
N VAL A 71 -9.12 -3.19 1.58
CA VAL A 71 -10.03 -4.35 1.70
C VAL A 71 -9.41 -5.64 1.13
N VAL A 72 -8.57 -5.53 0.10
CA VAL A 72 -7.86 -6.66 -0.50
C VAL A 72 -6.68 -7.07 0.40
N CYS A 73 -5.94 -6.10 0.92
CA CYS A 73 -4.87 -6.36 1.90
C CYS A 73 -5.42 -7.07 3.14
N ASP A 74 -6.54 -6.59 3.68
CA ASP A 74 -7.19 -7.16 4.88
C ASP A 74 -7.69 -8.58 4.60
N LEU A 75 -8.22 -8.88 3.42
CA LEU A 75 -8.59 -10.25 3.02
C LEU A 75 -7.39 -11.20 3.07
N ILE A 76 -6.19 -10.71 2.76
CA ILE A 76 -4.97 -11.53 2.71
C ILE A 76 -4.37 -11.71 4.11
N GLU A 77 -4.23 -10.63 4.89
CA GLU A 77 -3.40 -10.60 6.11
C GLU A 77 -4.20 -10.59 7.43
N SER A 78 -5.51 -10.32 7.40
CA SER A 78 -6.29 -10.09 8.62
C SER A 78 -6.21 -11.29 9.57
N LYS A 79 -6.08 -11.03 10.87
CA LYS A 79 -6.13 -12.07 11.91
C LYS A 79 -7.55 -12.33 12.41
N SER A 80 -8.45 -11.34 12.28
CA SER A 80 -9.82 -11.44 12.75
C SER A 80 -10.74 -10.50 11.95
N PRO A 81 -11.61 -11.03 11.07
CA PRO A 81 -11.73 -12.44 10.67
C PRO A 81 -10.43 -12.96 10.02
N PRO A 82 -10.13 -14.27 10.08
CA PRO A 82 -8.90 -14.82 9.52
C PRO A 82 -8.89 -14.64 8.00
N GLY A 83 -7.84 -13.99 7.51
CA GLY A 83 -7.52 -13.81 6.10
C GLY A 83 -6.82 -15.03 5.53
N ILE A 84 -6.51 -14.98 4.24
CA ILE A 84 -5.94 -16.11 3.50
C ILE A 84 -4.66 -16.64 4.17
N MET A 85 -3.74 -15.75 4.58
CA MET A 85 -2.50 -16.18 5.24
C MET A 85 -2.75 -16.88 6.58
N SER A 86 -3.69 -16.39 7.37
CA SER A 86 -4.04 -17.05 8.65
C SER A 86 -4.66 -18.43 8.43
N VAL A 87 -5.47 -18.60 7.38
CA VAL A 87 -6.07 -19.89 7.03
C VAL A 87 -5.03 -20.87 6.45
N LEU A 88 -3.98 -20.38 5.78
CA LEU A 88 -2.90 -21.22 5.24
C LEU A 88 -1.91 -21.68 6.31
N ASP A 89 -1.73 -20.89 7.37
CA ASP A 89 -0.81 -21.21 8.48
C ASP A 89 -1.40 -22.24 9.47
N ASP A 90 -2.74 -22.37 9.52
CA ASP A 90 -3.49 -23.33 10.37
C ASP A 90 -3.47 -24.77 9.82
#